data_AF-A0A965FAB6-F1
#
_entry.id   AF-A0A965FAB6-F1
#
_cell.length_a   1.000
_cell.length_b   1.000
_cell.length_c   1.000
_cell.angle_alpha   90.00
_cell.angle_beta   90.00
_cell.angle_gamma   90.00
#
_symmetry.space_group_name_H-M   'P 1'
#
loop_
_entity.id
_entity.type
_entity.pdbx_description
1 polymer ?
#
loop_
_entity_poly.entity_id
_entity_poly.type
_entity_poly.pdbx_seq_one_letter_code
_entity_poly.pdbx_strand_id
1 'polypeptide(L)'
;ADMEDKRDLALARLSEAIGVKPIRQSDGGLLLLGAGGAVIPLSENSDAFALEATALSAQSYYGSGGGIPPITMNGVDVTRQITGGRLGEYLVLRDQTLPRYQAELDIGAVEIAHRFKQEGLKLFTDSTGGVPDPDLPYAGSTQIGFAAGIQINAAVRSEVRLLRDGTETIPGPGGFTPNPPGGPAGFTDLIDRILDHSFGETTSAGISWGGFTMTGLGPDGSLSSPFGAPRTIEDYAALITSSHTADSAAAGRVLATAKQFSEGLEARFTRQSRVDIDSEMASLIQLQNAYAANARVISTAQSMWDTLVSAVR
;
A
#
# COMPACT_ATOMS: atom_id res chain seq x y z
N ALA A 1 24.75 18.07 -23.61
CA ALA A 1 24.23 16.81 -24.15
C ALA A 1 24.34 15.71 -23.09
N ASP A 2 25.41 14.90 -23.02
CA ASP A 2 25.46 13.69 -22.18
C ASP A 2 25.07 13.84 -20.69
N MET A 3 25.49 14.91 -20.01
CA MET A 3 25.16 15.11 -18.59
C MET A 3 23.73 15.60 -18.38
N GLU A 4 23.17 16.34 -19.34
CA GLU A 4 21.77 16.77 -19.29
C GLU A 4 20.84 15.59 -19.56
N ASP A 5 21.22 14.70 -20.48
CA ASP A 5 20.48 13.47 -20.76
C ASP A 5 20.50 12.52 -19.54
N LYS A 6 21.66 12.39 -18.88
CA LYS A 6 21.76 11.63 -17.62
C LYS A 6 20.91 12.24 -16.51
N ARG A 7 20.89 13.57 -16.39
CA ARG A 7 20.03 14.29 -15.43
C ARG A 7 18.56 14.03 -15.73
N ASP A 8 18.13 14.16 -16.97
CA ASP A 8 16.73 14.01 -17.36
C ASP A 8 16.27 12.54 -17.20
N LEU A 9 17.15 11.56 -17.44
CA LEU A 9 16.91 10.14 -17.11
C LEU A 9 16.80 9.91 -15.59
N ALA A 10 17.68 10.50 -14.79
CA ALA A 10 17.62 10.40 -13.33
C ALA A 10 16.33 11.03 -12.78
N LEU A 11 15.89 12.16 -13.36
CA LEU A 11 14.62 12.80 -13.05
C LEU A 11 13.44 11.89 -13.38
N ALA A 12 13.43 11.24 -14.54
CA ALA A 12 12.38 10.29 -14.90
C ALA A 12 12.27 9.15 -13.88
N ARG A 13 13.40 8.54 -13.51
CA ARG A 13 13.45 7.48 -12.48
C ARG A 13 12.99 7.96 -11.10
N LEU A 14 13.36 9.20 -10.74
CA LEU A 14 12.92 9.79 -9.47
C LEU A 14 11.40 10.01 -9.46
N SER A 15 10.83 10.51 -10.56
CA SER A 15 9.39 10.70 -10.71
C SER A 15 8.58 9.38 -10.67
N GLU A 16 9.18 8.24 -11.02
CA GLU A 16 8.57 6.92 -10.81
C GLU A 16 8.57 6.49 -9.33
N ALA A 17 9.57 6.92 -8.56
CA ALA A 17 9.70 6.59 -7.15
C ALA A 17 8.81 7.47 -6.26
N ILE A 18 8.79 8.78 -6.51
CA ILE A 18 8.11 9.78 -5.70
C ILE A 18 7.60 10.94 -6.56
N GLY A 19 6.44 11.51 -6.21
CA GLY A 19 5.90 12.68 -6.90
C GLY A 19 6.79 13.91 -6.73
N VAL A 20 7.48 14.31 -7.81
CA VAL A 20 8.34 15.51 -7.85
C VAL A 20 8.14 16.31 -9.12
N LYS A 21 8.30 17.63 -9.00
CA LYS A 21 8.28 18.59 -10.10
C LYS A 21 9.64 19.26 -10.24
N PRO A 22 10.37 19.02 -11.34
CA PRO A 22 11.59 19.76 -11.63
C PRO A 22 11.30 21.18 -12.12
N ILE A 23 12.04 22.16 -11.63
CA ILE A 23 12.07 23.54 -12.12
C ILE A 23 13.50 23.87 -12.53
N ARG A 24 13.70 24.20 -13.81
CA ARG A 24 14.99 24.69 -14.32
C ARG A 24 15.16 26.15 -13.92
N GLN A 25 16.33 26.49 -13.40
CA GLN A 25 16.70 27.85 -13.01
C GLN A 25 17.47 28.54 -14.15
N SER A 26 17.51 29.87 -14.13
CA SER A 26 18.15 30.69 -15.17
C SER A 26 19.68 30.54 -15.22
N ASP A 27 20.28 30.03 -14.14
CA ASP A 27 21.71 29.71 -14.02
C ASP A 27 22.06 28.29 -14.49
N GLY A 28 21.07 27.54 -14.99
CA GLY A 28 21.24 26.13 -15.39
C GLY A 28 21.05 25.14 -14.24
N GLY A 29 20.78 25.62 -13.02
CA GLY A 29 20.44 24.82 -11.85
C GLY A 29 19.08 24.13 -11.94
N LEU A 30 18.84 23.19 -11.02
CA LEU A 30 17.62 22.41 -10.93
C LEU A 30 17.07 22.49 -9.50
N LEU A 31 15.80 22.88 -9.38
CA LEU A 31 15.06 22.83 -8.14
C LEU A 31 14.04 21.68 -8.22
N LEU A 32 14.03 20.80 -7.21
CA LEU A 32 13.01 19.75 -7.09
C LEU A 32 11.96 20.16 -6.07
N LEU A 33 10.71 20.25 -6.51
CA LEU A 33 9.58 20.44 -5.62
C LEU A 33 8.86 19.11 -5.42
N GLY A 34 8.79 18.63 -4.18
CA GLY A 34 7.92 17.55 -3.79
C GLY A 34 6.46 17.99 -3.65
N ALA A 35 5.58 17.03 -3.39
CA ALA A 35 4.20 17.34 -3.05
C ALA A 35 4.12 18.21 -1.77
N GLY A 36 3.14 19.12 -1.73
CA GLY A 36 3.02 20.12 -0.65
C GLY A 36 3.97 21.32 -0.75
N GLY A 37 4.77 21.42 -1.82
CA GLY A 37 5.66 22.58 -2.08
C GLY A 37 7.02 22.50 -1.37
N ALA A 38 7.33 21.36 -0.75
CA ALA A 38 8.62 21.13 -0.13
C ALA A 38 9.74 21.08 -1.17
N VAL A 39 10.84 21.78 -0.92
CA VAL A 39 12.05 21.68 -1.75
C VAL A 39 12.83 20.46 -1.30
N ILE A 40 13.07 19.53 -2.24
CA ILE A 40 13.92 18.36 -1.97
C ILE A 40 15.38 18.81 -2.13
N PRO A 41 16.20 18.69 -1.07
CA PRO A 41 17.61 19.04 -1.15
C PRO A 41 18.32 18.18 -2.20
N LEU A 42 19.06 18.85 -3.09
CA LEU A 42 20.02 18.21 -3.98
C LEU A 42 21.40 18.42 -3.37
N SER A 43 21.98 17.36 -2.81
CA SER A 43 23.31 17.36 -2.21
C SER A 43 24.05 16.11 -2.64
N GLU A 44 25.32 16.26 -2.99
CA GLU A 44 26.17 15.13 -3.40
C GLU A 44 26.57 14.24 -2.21
N ASN A 45 26.53 14.78 -0.99
CA ASN A 45 27.09 14.14 0.21
C ASN A 45 26.05 13.83 1.29
N SER A 46 24.76 13.92 0.99
CA SER A 46 23.71 13.63 1.97
C SER A 46 22.41 13.16 1.33
N ASP A 47 21.73 12.23 1.99
CA ASP A 47 20.39 11.83 1.60
C ASP A 47 19.36 12.91 1.93
N ALA A 48 18.39 13.10 1.04
CA ALA A 48 17.28 14.03 1.27
C ALA A 48 16.29 13.51 2.33
N PHE A 49 16.18 12.18 2.46
CA PHE A 49 15.24 11.51 3.35
C PHE A 49 15.97 10.57 4.30
N ALA A 50 15.51 10.50 5.55
CA ALA A 50 15.96 9.53 6.53
C ALA A 50 14.77 8.69 7.03
N LEU A 51 15.03 7.41 7.26
CA LEU A 51 14.07 6.44 7.79
C LEU A 51 14.80 5.52 8.78
N GLU A 52 14.14 5.18 9.88
CA GLU A 52 14.62 4.18 10.82
C GLU A 52 13.96 2.82 10.56
N ALA A 53 14.71 1.74 10.75
CA ALA A 53 14.18 0.39 10.68
C ALA A 53 13.39 0.06 11.96
N THR A 54 12.27 -0.65 11.80
CA THR A 54 11.48 -1.17 12.92
C THR A 54 10.95 -2.56 12.59
N ALA A 55 10.67 -3.35 13.63
CA ALA A 55 9.91 -4.58 13.47
C ALA A 55 8.42 -4.25 13.45
N LEU A 56 7.71 -4.78 12.46
CA LEU A 56 6.27 -4.60 12.35
C LEU A 56 5.53 -5.74 13.05
N SER A 57 4.40 -5.40 13.65
CA SER A 57 3.43 -6.31 14.25
C SER A 57 2.03 -5.92 13.79
N ALA A 58 1.03 -6.74 14.11
CA ALA A 58 -0.37 -6.43 13.86
C ALA A 58 -0.83 -5.13 14.55
N GLN A 59 -0.12 -4.68 15.58
CA GLN A 59 -0.40 -3.48 16.38
C GLN A 59 0.36 -2.24 15.86
N SER A 60 1.26 -2.42 14.90
CA SER A 60 2.07 -1.31 14.36
C SER A 60 1.25 -0.44 13.42
N TYR A 61 1.34 0.87 13.60
CA TYR A 61 0.80 1.87 12.67
C TYR A 61 1.71 3.09 12.63
N TYR A 62 1.50 3.95 11.64
CA TYR A 62 2.19 5.22 11.53
C TYR A 62 1.34 6.34 12.14
N GLY A 63 1.89 7.07 13.11
CA GLY A 63 1.21 8.15 13.82
C GLY A 63 1.57 8.20 15.29
N SER A 64 0.84 9.02 16.06
CA SER A 64 1.09 9.15 17.49
C SER A 64 0.87 7.81 18.20
N GLY A 65 1.92 7.29 18.87
CA GLY A 65 1.89 6.00 19.56
C GLY A 65 2.04 4.77 18.66
N GLY A 66 2.08 4.96 17.34
CA GLY A 66 2.24 3.89 16.37
C GLY A 66 3.72 3.61 16.14
N GLY A 67 4.15 2.37 16.36
CA GLY A 67 5.57 1.99 16.33
C GLY A 67 6.28 2.06 14.96
N ILE A 68 5.68 2.68 13.94
CA ILE A 68 6.28 2.87 12.62
C ILE A 68 7.01 4.23 12.56
N PRO A 69 8.34 4.25 12.39
CA PRO A 69 9.10 5.48 12.25
C PRO A 69 8.66 6.33 11.05
N PRO A 70 8.72 7.67 11.18
CA PRO A 70 8.43 8.57 10.07
C PRO A 70 9.53 8.53 9.01
N ILE A 71 9.16 8.93 7.79
CA ILE A 71 10.13 9.40 6.81
C ILE A 71 10.37 10.88 7.10
N THR A 72 11.62 11.23 7.38
CA THR A 72 11.99 12.60 7.74
C THR A 72 12.83 13.27 6.66
N MET A 73 12.69 14.58 6.53
CA MET A 73 13.54 15.44 5.70
C MET A 73 14.01 16.59 6.58
N ASN A 74 15.34 16.73 6.75
CA ASN A 74 15.96 17.67 7.68
C ASN A 74 15.40 17.57 9.12
N GLY A 75 15.11 16.35 9.57
CA GLY A 75 14.54 16.08 10.90
C GLY A 75 13.04 16.38 11.04
N VAL A 76 12.36 16.81 9.97
CA VAL A 76 10.90 17.04 9.96
C VAL A 76 10.20 15.86 9.31
N ASP A 77 9.14 15.35 9.95
CA ASP A 77 8.30 14.31 9.38
C ASP A 77 7.57 14.79 8.12
N VAL A 78 7.83 14.11 7.01
CA VAL A 78 7.25 14.40 5.69
C VAL A 78 6.43 13.23 5.15
N THR A 79 6.18 12.20 5.97
CA THR A 79 5.54 10.95 5.51
C THR A 79 4.19 11.21 4.84
N ARG A 80 3.36 12.11 5.40
CA ARG A 80 2.03 12.42 4.83
C ARG A 80 2.09 13.31 3.59
N GLN A 81 3.20 13.99 3.39
CA GLN A 81 3.44 14.90 2.27
C GLN A 81 3.99 14.14 1.07
N ILE A 82 4.56 12.95 1.27
CA ILE A 82 4.99 12.06 0.20
C ILE A 82 3.76 11.47 -0.48
N THR A 83 3.49 11.93 -1.70
CA THR A 83 2.41 11.43 -2.55
C THR A 83 2.92 11.10 -3.95
N GLY A 84 2.21 10.22 -4.65
CA GLY A 84 2.58 9.78 -5.99
C GLY A 84 3.84 8.92 -6.05
N GLY A 85 4.06 8.32 -7.22
CA GLY A 85 5.12 7.33 -7.41
C GLY A 85 4.90 6.07 -6.55
N ARG A 86 5.84 5.14 -6.63
CA ARG A 86 5.77 3.88 -5.86
C ARG A 86 5.78 4.11 -4.34
N LEU A 87 6.54 5.09 -3.86
CA LEU A 87 6.64 5.35 -2.42
C LEU A 87 5.32 5.84 -1.83
N GLY A 88 4.63 6.76 -2.51
CA GLY A 88 3.30 7.21 -2.07
C GLY A 88 2.30 6.06 -1.99
N GLU A 89 2.27 5.19 -3.00
CA GLU A 89 1.40 4.00 -3.00
C GLU A 89 1.78 3.00 -1.89
N TYR A 90 3.07 2.80 -1.62
CA TYR A 90 3.49 1.96 -0.49
C TYR A 90 3.06 2.52 0.86
N LEU A 91 3.04 3.83 1.04
CA LEU A 91 2.52 4.45 2.25
C LEU A 91 1.01 4.24 2.39
N VAL A 92 0.24 4.35 1.30
CA VAL A 92 -1.20 4.03 1.29
C VAL A 92 -1.43 2.56 1.67
N LEU A 93 -0.67 1.64 1.06
CA LEU A 93 -0.77 0.22 1.39
C LEU A 93 -0.44 -0.06 2.86
N ARG A 94 0.66 0.51 3.36
CA ARG A 94 1.14 0.30 4.72
C ARG A 94 0.21 0.90 5.78
N ASP A 95 -0.33 2.09 5.53
CA ASP A 95 -1.03 2.87 6.56
C ASP A 95 -2.56 2.72 6.48
N GLN A 96 -3.11 2.27 5.35
CA GLN A 96 -4.56 2.20 5.15
C GLN A 96 -5.01 0.81 4.67
N THR A 97 -4.49 0.35 3.53
CA THR A 97 -5.05 -0.85 2.88
C THR A 97 -4.76 -2.12 3.66
N LEU A 98 -3.50 -2.41 3.98
CA LEU A 98 -3.10 -3.63 4.66
C LEU A 98 -3.60 -3.68 6.12
N PRO A 99 -3.53 -2.59 6.92
CA PRO A 99 -4.11 -2.61 8.26
C PRO A 99 -5.63 -2.79 8.25
N ARG A 100 -6.35 -2.23 7.26
CA ARG A 100 -7.78 -2.50 7.10
C ARG A 100 -8.05 -3.97 6.79
N TYR A 101 -7.29 -4.56 5.87
CA TYR A 101 -7.46 -5.99 5.54
C TYR A 101 -7.17 -6.89 6.73
N GLN A 102 -6.16 -6.56 7.54
CA GLN A 102 -5.89 -7.28 8.77
C GLN A 102 -7.07 -7.17 9.75
N ALA A 103 -7.60 -5.96 9.95
CA ALA A 103 -8.76 -5.75 10.81
C ALA A 103 -10.01 -6.51 10.33
N GLU A 104 -10.26 -6.52 9.02
CA GLU A 104 -11.35 -7.28 8.40
C GLU A 104 -11.19 -8.79 8.62
N LEU A 105 -9.98 -9.33 8.51
CA LEU A 105 -9.73 -10.75 8.82
C LEU A 105 -9.92 -11.04 10.31
N ASP A 106 -9.40 -10.18 11.18
CA ASP A 106 -9.52 -10.30 12.64
C ASP A 106 -10.99 -10.29 13.08
N ILE A 107 -11.78 -9.34 12.59
CA ILE A 107 -13.20 -9.23 12.91
C ILE A 107 -13.96 -10.47 12.46
N GLY A 108 -13.69 -10.97 11.26
CA GLY A 108 -14.27 -12.24 10.79
C GLY A 108 -13.92 -13.42 11.71
N ALA A 109 -12.65 -13.54 12.09
CA ALA A 109 -12.17 -14.59 12.98
C ALA A 109 -12.79 -14.50 14.38
N VAL A 110 -12.86 -13.30 14.95
CA VAL A 110 -13.46 -13.03 16.26
C VAL A 110 -14.95 -13.37 16.24
N GLU A 111 -15.69 -12.91 15.24
CA GLU A 111 -17.12 -13.19 15.10
C GLU A 111 -17.38 -14.70 14.97
N ILE A 112 -16.63 -15.42 14.14
CA ILE A 112 -16.77 -16.88 14.02
C ILE A 112 -16.51 -17.56 15.38
N ALA A 113 -15.41 -17.21 16.05
CA ALA A 113 -15.06 -17.80 17.34
C ALA A 113 -16.10 -17.48 18.43
N HIS A 114 -16.56 -16.23 18.46
CA HIS A 114 -17.54 -15.76 19.43
C HIS A 114 -18.90 -16.42 19.23
N ARG A 115 -19.41 -16.49 18.00
CA ARG A 115 -20.71 -17.10 17.69
C ARG A 115 -20.75 -18.58 18.09
N PHE A 116 -19.73 -19.34 17.72
CA PHE A 116 -19.61 -20.74 18.13
C PHE A 116 -19.61 -20.87 19.66
N LYS A 117 -18.85 -20.02 20.37
CA LYS A 117 -18.78 -20.02 21.83
C LYS A 117 -20.15 -19.70 22.47
N GLN A 118 -20.85 -18.68 21.96
CA GLN A 118 -22.19 -18.29 22.43
C GLN A 118 -23.25 -19.37 22.15
N GLU A 119 -23.01 -20.22 21.15
CA GLU A 119 -23.84 -21.38 20.86
C GLU A 119 -23.39 -22.65 21.60
N GLY A 120 -22.47 -22.57 22.56
CA GLY A 120 -22.11 -23.69 23.43
C GLY A 120 -20.82 -24.42 23.05
N LEU A 121 -20.17 -24.01 21.96
CA LEU A 121 -18.94 -24.62 21.46
C LEU A 121 -17.82 -23.59 21.33
N LYS A 122 -16.94 -23.50 22.32
CA LYS A 122 -15.69 -22.75 22.27
C LYS A 122 -14.67 -23.47 21.40
N LEU A 123 -14.93 -23.52 20.09
CA LEU A 123 -14.13 -24.25 19.10
C LEU A 123 -12.81 -23.54 18.80
N PHE A 124 -12.88 -22.23 18.57
CA PHE A 124 -11.75 -21.43 18.15
C PHE A 124 -11.27 -20.54 19.28
N THR A 125 -9.96 -20.50 19.51
CA THR A 125 -9.34 -19.69 20.56
C THR A 125 -7.98 -19.17 20.09
N ASP A 126 -7.41 -18.24 20.84
CA ASP A 126 -5.99 -17.91 20.75
C ASP A 126 -5.11 -18.99 21.44
N SER A 127 -3.80 -18.71 21.54
CA SER A 127 -2.79 -19.55 22.20
C SER A 127 -3.00 -19.73 23.70
N THR A 128 -3.67 -18.78 24.36
CA THR A 128 -4.01 -18.80 25.79
C THR A 128 -5.34 -19.48 26.08
N GLY A 129 -6.09 -19.83 25.02
CA GLY A 129 -7.45 -20.36 25.14
C GLY A 129 -8.51 -19.25 25.23
N GLY A 130 -8.16 -17.99 24.94
CA GLY A 130 -9.06 -16.84 24.92
C GLY A 130 -9.91 -16.78 23.65
N VAL A 131 -11.08 -16.15 23.76
CA VAL A 131 -11.91 -15.72 22.62
C VAL A 131 -12.15 -14.22 22.84
N PRO A 132 -11.69 -13.34 21.93
CA PRO A 132 -11.93 -11.92 22.04
C PRO A 132 -13.43 -11.61 22.05
N ASP A 133 -13.77 -10.54 22.76
CA ASP A 133 -15.14 -10.02 22.80
C ASP A 133 -15.33 -9.04 21.61
N PRO A 134 -16.23 -9.35 20.66
CA PRO A 134 -16.49 -8.47 19.51
C PRO A 134 -17.15 -7.13 19.88
N ASP A 135 -17.78 -7.03 21.06
CA ASP A 135 -18.46 -5.80 21.50
C ASP A 135 -17.46 -4.73 22.01
N LEU A 136 -16.20 -5.11 22.22
CA LEU A 136 -15.13 -4.17 22.55
C LEU A 136 -14.66 -3.40 21.31
N PRO A 137 -14.10 -2.19 21.46
CA PRO A 137 -13.43 -1.49 20.37
C PRO A 137 -12.33 -2.36 19.75
N TYR A 138 -12.17 -2.32 18.42
CA TYR A 138 -11.08 -3.03 17.75
C TYR A 138 -9.72 -2.48 18.22
N ALA A 139 -9.55 -1.16 18.21
CA ALA A 139 -8.34 -0.50 18.70
C ALA A 139 -8.12 -0.78 20.21
N GLY A 140 -6.92 -1.26 20.54
CA GLY A 140 -6.51 -1.53 21.93
C GLY A 140 -7.09 -2.81 22.56
N SER A 141 -7.83 -3.63 21.82
CA SER A 141 -8.35 -4.91 22.32
C SER A 141 -7.57 -6.12 21.80
N THR A 142 -7.92 -7.30 22.32
CA THR A 142 -7.37 -8.59 21.90
C THR A 142 -7.90 -9.05 20.54
N GLN A 143 -8.74 -8.25 19.87
CA GLN A 143 -9.18 -8.55 18.51
C GLN A 143 -8.03 -8.40 17.50
N ILE A 144 -7.11 -7.45 17.73
CA ILE A 144 -5.99 -7.17 16.81
C ILE A 144 -5.05 -8.38 16.73
N GLY A 145 -4.89 -8.95 15.55
CA GLY A 145 -4.05 -10.11 15.28
C GLY A 145 -4.69 -11.45 15.64
N PHE A 146 -5.95 -11.48 16.08
CA PHE A 146 -6.64 -12.73 16.42
C PHE A 146 -6.71 -13.69 15.23
N ALA A 147 -6.93 -13.20 14.00
CA ALA A 147 -6.98 -14.07 12.82
C ALA A 147 -5.65 -14.80 12.55
N ALA A 148 -4.51 -14.19 12.89
CA ALA A 148 -3.21 -14.84 12.75
C ALA A 148 -2.95 -15.89 13.85
N GLY A 149 -3.57 -15.72 15.03
CA GLY A 149 -3.38 -16.57 16.20
C GLY A 149 -4.50 -17.58 16.45
N ILE A 150 -5.58 -17.54 15.66
CA ILE A 150 -6.74 -18.42 15.83
C ILE A 150 -6.34 -19.89 15.63
N GLN A 151 -6.78 -20.74 16.55
CA GLN A 151 -6.54 -22.17 16.52
C GLN A 151 -7.73 -22.94 17.10
N ILE A 152 -7.77 -24.25 16.87
CA ILE A 152 -8.72 -25.13 17.56
C ILE A 152 -8.35 -25.19 19.05
N ASN A 153 -9.34 -25.00 19.90
CA ASN A 153 -9.24 -25.10 21.35
C ASN A 153 -8.55 -26.42 21.76
N ALA A 154 -7.56 -26.32 22.64
CA ALA A 154 -6.79 -27.46 23.11
C ALA A 154 -7.65 -28.56 23.73
N ALA A 155 -8.73 -28.22 24.44
CA ALA A 155 -9.66 -29.19 25.02
C ALA A 155 -10.36 -30.01 23.92
N VAL A 156 -10.88 -29.34 22.88
CA VAL A 156 -11.54 -30.00 21.74
C VAL A 156 -10.55 -30.88 20.97
N ARG A 157 -9.30 -30.45 20.82
CA ARG A 157 -8.23 -31.28 20.23
C ARG A 157 -7.93 -32.53 21.06
N SER A 158 -7.92 -32.40 22.39
CA SER A 158 -7.67 -33.54 23.28
C SER A 158 -8.86 -34.51 23.35
N GLU A 159 -10.07 -33.99 23.14
CA GLU A 159 -11.31 -34.71 23.36
C GLU A 159 -12.32 -34.35 22.25
N VAL A 160 -12.17 -35.01 21.10
CA VAL A 160 -12.95 -34.71 19.87
C VAL A 160 -14.47 -34.83 20.08
N ARG A 161 -14.92 -35.64 21.06
CA ARG A 161 -16.34 -35.74 21.41
C ARG A 161 -16.96 -34.41 21.85
N LEU A 162 -16.15 -33.44 22.29
CA LEU A 162 -16.61 -32.09 22.59
C LEU A 162 -17.17 -31.34 21.37
N LEU A 163 -16.87 -31.75 20.13
CA LEU A 163 -17.54 -31.24 18.94
C LEU A 163 -19.03 -31.58 18.90
N ARG A 164 -19.42 -32.72 19.51
CA ARG A 164 -20.82 -33.14 19.68
C ARG A 164 -21.36 -32.67 21.03
N ASP A 165 -20.55 -32.85 22.07
CA ASP A 165 -20.99 -32.72 23.46
C ASP A 165 -21.05 -31.27 23.93
N GLY A 166 -20.23 -30.38 23.36
CA GLY A 166 -20.16 -28.98 23.73
C GLY A 166 -19.14 -28.70 24.82
N THR A 167 -18.78 -27.44 24.97
CA THR A 167 -17.76 -26.99 25.92
C THR A 167 -18.27 -25.95 26.89
N GLU A 168 -19.36 -25.26 26.56
CA GLU A 168 -19.91 -24.15 27.34
C GLU A 168 -21.37 -24.41 27.67
N THR A 169 -21.76 -24.13 28.92
CA THR A 169 -23.18 -24.06 29.29
C THR A 169 -23.69 -22.66 29.00
N ILE A 170 -24.76 -22.56 28.22
CA ILE A 170 -25.43 -21.31 27.90
C ILE A 170 -26.68 -21.19 28.78
N PRO A 171 -26.74 -20.25 29.74
CA PRO A 171 -27.91 -20.09 30.60
C PRO A 171 -29.02 -19.28 29.93
N GLY A 172 -30.25 -19.41 30.44
CA GLY A 172 -31.38 -18.54 30.05
C GLY A 172 -32.21 -19.05 28.86
N PRO A 173 -33.04 -18.17 28.26
CA PRO A 173 -33.86 -18.51 27.09
C PRO A 173 -32.98 -18.98 25.94
N GLY A 174 -33.36 -20.09 25.30
CA GLY A 174 -32.52 -20.72 24.29
C GLY A 174 -31.20 -21.25 24.86
N GLY A 175 -31.12 -21.57 26.15
CA GLY A 175 -29.92 -22.10 26.77
C GLY A 175 -29.50 -23.47 26.23
N PHE A 176 -28.28 -23.88 26.58
CA PHE A 176 -27.67 -25.14 26.17
C PHE A 176 -26.88 -25.72 27.33
N THR A 177 -26.98 -27.03 27.53
CA THR A 177 -26.17 -27.77 28.50
C THR A 177 -25.38 -28.84 27.75
N PRO A 178 -24.05 -28.86 27.90
CA PRO A 178 -23.22 -29.88 27.27
C PRO A 178 -23.65 -31.30 27.63
N ASN A 179 -23.48 -32.23 26.69
CA ASN A 179 -23.72 -33.65 26.93
C ASN A 179 -22.74 -34.16 28.00
N PRO A 180 -23.23 -34.65 29.17
CA PRO A 180 -22.34 -35.07 30.24
C PRO A 180 -21.54 -36.32 29.85
N PRO A 181 -20.44 -36.61 30.55
CA PRO A 181 -19.73 -37.88 30.39
C PRO A 181 -20.66 -39.09 30.58
N GLY A 182 -20.73 -39.96 29.56
CA GLY A 182 -21.63 -41.11 29.56
C GLY A 182 -23.08 -40.79 29.17
N GLY A 183 -23.37 -39.57 28.74
CA GLY A 183 -24.66 -39.17 28.19
C GLY A 183 -24.97 -39.80 26.82
N PRO A 184 -26.11 -39.46 26.20
CA PRO A 184 -26.59 -40.12 25.00
C PRO A 184 -25.57 -40.09 23.85
N ALA A 185 -25.38 -41.24 23.20
CA ALA A 185 -24.46 -41.34 22.06
C ALA A 185 -24.95 -40.56 20.82
N GLY A 186 -26.28 -40.41 20.66
CA GLY A 186 -26.93 -39.67 19.59
C GLY A 186 -27.31 -38.24 19.94
N PHE A 187 -26.54 -37.57 20.81
CA PHE A 187 -26.78 -36.17 21.15
C PHE A 187 -26.49 -35.26 19.94
N THR A 188 -27.51 -34.59 19.40
CA THR A 188 -27.37 -33.69 18.22
C THR A 188 -27.60 -32.22 18.56
N ASP A 189 -28.12 -31.92 19.76
CA ASP A 189 -28.57 -30.59 20.16
C ASP A 189 -27.53 -29.49 19.86
N LEU A 190 -26.25 -29.73 20.12
CA LEU A 190 -25.20 -28.75 19.83
C LEU A 190 -24.98 -28.56 18.32
N ILE A 191 -24.94 -29.66 17.56
CA ILE A 191 -24.65 -29.61 16.13
C ILE A 191 -25.78 -28.87 15.42
N ASP A 192 -27.04 -29.22 15.74
CA ASP A 192 -28.22 -28.56 15.20
C ASP A 192 -28.21 -27.06 15.56
N ARG A 193 -27.93 -26.75 16.83
CA ARG A 193 -27.81 -25.37 17.32
C ARG A 193 -26.73 -24.55 16.60
N ILE A 194 -25.55 -25.12 16.37
CA ILE A 194 -24.47 -24.43 15.64
C ILE A 194 -24.90 -24.16 14.19
N LEU A 195 -25.47 -25.17 13.52
CA LEU A 195 -25.91 -25.05 12.13
C LEU A 195 -27.04 -24.04 11.97
N ASP A 196 -27.99 -24.01 12.90
CA ASP A 196 -29.16 -23.13 12.83
C ASP A 196 -28.85 -21.67 13.19
N HIS A 197 -27.89 -21.43 14.10
CA HIS A 197 -27.70 -20.10 14.70
C HIS A 197 -26.35 -19.44 14.43
N SER A 198 -25.23 -20.19 14.37
CA SER A 198 -23.90 -19.57 14.26
C SER A 198 -23.68 -18.89 12.91
N PHE A 199 -24.28 -19.42 11.84
CA PHE A 199 -24.16 -18.86 10.48
C PHE A 199 -25.31 -17.90 10.12
N GLY A 200 -26.42 -17.95 10.85
CA GLY A 200 -27.61 -17.13 10.63
C GLY A 200 -27.52 -15.73 11.25
N GLU A 201 -28.67 -15.06 11.32
CA GLU A 201 -28.78 -13.69 11.85
C GLU A 201 -29.02 -13.64 13.37
N THR A 202 -29.49 -14.72 13.97
CA THR A 202 -29.90 -14.77 15.38
C THR A 202 -29.28 -15.93 16.13
N THR A 203 -28.95 -15.67 17.39
CA THR A 203 -28.66 -16.68 18.40
C THR A 203 -29.85 -17.62 18.64
N SER A 204 -29.62 -18.73 19.34
CA SER A 204 -30.70 -19.62 19.82
C SER A 204 -31.75 -18.95 20.70
N ALA A 205 -31.43 -17.82 21.32
CA ALA A 205 -32.35 -17.04 22.15
C ALA A 205 -33.28 -16.15 21.31
N GLY A 206 -33.15 -16.16 19.99
CA GLY A 206 -33.87 -15.27 19.07
C GLY A 206 -33.33 -13.83 19.07
N ILE A 207 -32.17 -13.60 19.69
CA ILE A 207 -31.48 -12.30 19.70
C ILE A 207 -30.61 -12.20 18.47
N SER A 208 -30.70 -11.09 17.72
CA SER A 208 -29.82 -10.83 16.59
C SER A 208 -28.36 -10.74 17.03
N TRP A 209 -27.45 -11.31 16.22
CA TRP A 209 -26.03 -11.04 16.38
C TRP A 209 -25.77 -9.52 16.25
N GLY A 210 -24.80 -9.01 17.03
CA GLY A 210 -24.41 -7.60 17.03
C GLY A 210 -23.94 -7.08 15.65
N GLY A 211 -23.64 -8.00 14.73
CA GLY A 211 -23.10 -7.70 13.41
C GLY A 211 -21.58 -7.55 13.46
N PHE A 212 -20.96 -7.36 12.30
CA PHE A 212 -19.52 -7.19 12.21
C PHE A 212 -19.15 -5.70 12.34
N THR A 213 -18.14 -5.39 13.14
CA THR A 213 -17.63 -4.01 13.29
C THR A 213 -17.02 -3.52 11.98
N MET A 214 -17.45 -2.34 11.50
CA MET A 214 -17.00 -1.76 10.21
C MET A 214 -16.24 -0.44 10.35
N THR A 215 -16.22 0.14 11.55
CA THR A 215 -15.62 1.45 11.83
C THR A 215 -14.75 1.34 13.08
N GLY A 216 -13.87 2.32 13.31
CA GLY A 216 -12.93 2.23 14.42
C GLY A 216 -11.89 1.13 14.21
N LEU A 217 -11.59 0.80 12.94
CA LEU A 217 -10.69 -0.28 12.55
C LEU A 217 -9.23 0.17 12.58
N GLY A 218 -8.34 -0.80 12.51
CA GLY A 218 -6.90 -0.56 12.58
C GLY A 218 -6.45 -0.33 14.03
N PRO A 219 -5.15 -0.47 14.30
CA PRO A 219 -4.62 -0.36 15.66
C PRO A 219 -4.75 1.06 16.27
N ASP A 220 -4.99 2.08 15.45
CA ASP A 220 -5.27 3.45 15.88
C ASP A 220 -6.76 3.83 15.83
N GLY A 221 -7.62 2.91 15.40
CA GLY A 221 -9.06 3.11 15.29
C GLY A 221 -9.48 4.11 14.21
N SER A 222 -8.61 4.47 13.26
CA SER A 222 -8.91 5.48 12.25
C SER A 222 -9.57 4.94 10.98
N LEU A 223 -9.57 3.62 10.79
CA LEU A 223 -9.96 2.98 9.55
C LEU A 223 -11.42 2.55 9.56
N SER A 224 -11.98 2.32 8.37
CA SER A 224 -13.33 1.80 8.18
C SER A 224 -13.41 0.95 6.92
N SER A 225 -14.26 -0.06 6.93
CA SER A 225 -14.60 -0.86 5.76
C SER A 225 -15.60 -0.10 4.86
N PRO A 226 -15.51 -0.22 3.53
CA PRO A 226 -16.30 0.56 2.59
C PRO A 226 -17.72 0.01 2.35
N PHE A 227 -18.23 -0.84 3.25
CA PHE A 227 -19.53 -1.51 3.13
C PHE A 227 -20.29 -1.49 4.46
N GLY A 228 -21.61 -1.70 4.40
CA GLY A 228 -22.47 -1.75 5.58
C GLY A 228 -22.24 -3.02 6.40
N ALA A 229 -22.58 -2.98 7.70
CA ALA A 229 -22.41 -4.11 8.61
C ALA A 229 -23.32 -5.28 8.21
N PRO A 230 -22.78 -6.41 7.72
CA PRO A 230 -23.56 -7.61 7.46
C PRO A 230 -23.92 -8.30 8.78
N ARG A 231 -24.90 -9.20 8.71
CA ARG A 231 -25.34 -9.99 9.87
C ARG A 231 -24.89 -11.44 9.84
N THR A 232 -24.70 -11.99 8.65
CA THR A 232 -24.26 -13.38 8.45
C THR A 232 -22.77 -13.44 8.12
N ILE A 233 -22.14 -14.58 8.44
CA ILE A 233 -20.74 -14.84 8.08
C ILE A 233 -20.58 -14.90 6.56
N GLU A 234 -21.57 -15.42 5.85
CA GLU A 234 -21.56 -15.52 4.39
C GLU A 234 -21.57 -14.14 3.72
N ASP A 235 -22.46 -13.25 4.13
CA ASP A 235 -22.52 -11.89 3.60
C ASP A 235 -21.22 -11.12 3.89
N TYR A 236 -20.65 -11.31 5.08
CA TYR A 236 -19.37 -10.71 5.44
C TYR A 236 -18.23 -11.17 4.53
N ALA A 237 -18.11 -12.49 4.32
CA ALA A 237 -17.10 -13.07 3.44
C ALA A 237 -17.27 -12.58 1.99
N ALA A 238 -18.51 -12.49 1.50
CA ALA A 238 -18.81 -11.98 0.17
C ALA A 238 -18.44 -10.49 0.02
N LEU A 239 -18.78 -9.65 1.00
CA LEU A 239 -18.49 -8.22 0.99
C LEU A 239 -17.00 -7.92 1.08
N ILE A 240 -16.25 -8.60 1.96
CA ILE A 240 -14.78 -8.48 2.04
C ILE A 240 -14.16 -8.86 0.70
N THR A 241 -14.51 -10.03 0.18
CA THR A 241 -13.92 -10.54 -1.07
C THR A 241 -14.20 -9.58 -2.23
N SER A 242 -15.42 -9.05 -2.30
CA SER A 242 -15.80 -8.03 -3.28
C SER A 242 -14.99 -6.74 -3.11
N SER A 243 -14.86 -6.23 -1.88
CA SER A 243 -14.07 -5.02 -1.59
C SER A 243 -12.60 -5.19 -1.96
N HIS A 244 -11.96 -6.30 -1.55
CA HIS A 244 -10.54 -6.56 -1.83
C HIS A 244 -10.30 -6.71 -3.32
N THR A 245 -11.22 -7.34 -4.04
CA THR A 245 -11.18 -7.45 -5.50
C THR A 245 -11.30 -6.08 -6.16
N ALA A 246 -12.19 -5.21 -5.66
CA ALA A 246 -12.36 -3.85 -6.17
C ALA A 246 -11.10 -3.01 -5.97
N ASP A 247 -10.46 -3.10 -4.81
CA ASP A 247 -9.19 -2.42 -4.51
C ASP A 247 -8.06 -2.93 -5.41
N SER A 248 -7.92 -4.25 -5.56
CA SER A 248 -6.93 -4.87 -6.44
C SER A 248 -7.12 -4.42 -7.90
N ALA A 249 -8.37 -4.39 -8.37
CA ALA A 249 -8.68 -3.87 -9.70
C ALA A 249 -8.36 -2.37 -9.83
N ALA A 250 -8.59 -1.57 -8.78
CA ALA A 250 -8.22 -0.16 -8.77
C ALA A 250 -6.70 0.04 -8.82
N ALA A 251 -5.93 -0.69 -8.02
CA ALA A 251 -4.48 -0.70 -8.05
C ALA A 251 -3.94 -1.15 -9.42
N GLY A 252 -4.56 -2.17 -10.03
CA GLY A 252 -4.23 -2.61 -11.39
C GLY A 252 -4.44 -1.52 -12.45
N ARG A 253 -5.52 -0.74 -12.34
CA ARG A 253 -5.77 0.41 -13.23
C ARG A 253 -4.71 1.50 -13.04
N VAL A 254 -4.38 1.85 -11.80
CA VAL A 254 -3.34 2.85 -11.49
C VAL A 254 -1.98 2.41 -12.05
N LEU A 255 -1.60 1.14 -11.87
CA LEU A 255 -0.38 0.59 -12.42
C LEU A 255 -0.35 0.64 -13.96
N ALA A 256 -1.46 0.29 -14.62
CA ALA A 256 -1.56 0.34 -16.07
C ALA A 256 -1.36 1.76 -16.61
N THR A 257 -2.01 2.75 -15.98
CA THR A 257 -1.83 4.17 -16.33
C THR A 257 -0.40 4.64 -16.08
N ALA A 258 0.21 4.25 -14.95
CA ALA A 258 1.60 4.60 -14.64
C ALA A 258 2.59 4.02 -15.66
N LYS A 259 2.39 2.76 -16.09
CA LYS A 259 3.21 2.13 -17.14
C LYS A 259 3.09 2.84 -18.48
N GLN A 260 1.85 3.12 -18.92
CA GLN A 260 1.61 3.86 -20.17
C GLN A 260 2.27 5.24 -20.15
N PHE A 261 2.25 5.92 -18.99
CA PHE A 261 2.93 7.20 -18.82
C PHE A 261 4.46 7.07 -18.91
N SER A 262 5.06 6.09 -18.22
CA SER A 262 6.50 5.81 -18.27
C SER A 262 6.96 5.46 -19.69
N GLU A 263 6.25 4.57 -20.40
CA GLU A 263 6.52 4.23 -21.80
C GLU A 263 6.42 5.46 -22.71
N GLY A 264 5.43 6.34 -22.47
CA GLY A 264 5.29 7.60 -23.20
C GLY A 264 6.43 8.59 -22.94
N LEU A 265 6.95 8.64 -21.71
CA LEU A 265 8.13 9.45 -21.37
C LEU A 265 9.40 8.89 -22.01
N GLU A 266 9.60 7.58 -21.98
CA GLU A 266 10.73 6.91 -22.65
C GLU A 266 10.70 7.16 -24.17
N ALA A 267 9.53 7.05 -24.80
CA ALA A 267 9.35 7.36 -26.21
C ALA A 267 9.60 8.84 -26.54
N ARG A 268 9.36 9.77 -25.60
CA ARG A 268 9.73 11.19 -25.77
C ARG A 268 11.24 11.40 -25.59
N PHE A 269 11.83 10.78 -24.57
CA PHE A 269 13.25 10.87 -24.29
C PHE A 269 14.09 10.32 -25.46
N THR A 270 13.76 9.14 -25.98
CA THR A 270 14.44 8.56 -27.15
C THR A 270 14.29 9.38 -28.43
N ARG A 271 13.16 10.10 -28.59
CA ARG A 271 12.98 11.04 -29.71
C ARG A 271 13.81 12.30 -29.57
N GLN A 272 13.98 12.83 -28.36
CA GLN A 272 14.71 14.07 -28.12
C GLN A 272 16.23 13.85 -28.01
N SER A 273 16.65 12.72 -27.45
CA SER A 273 18.07 12.34 -27.29
C SER A 273 18.68 11.70 -28.55
N ARG A 274 17.87 11.37 -29.57
CA ARG A 274 18.39 10.98 -30.87
C ARG A 274 18.92 12.21 -31.59
N VAL A 275 20.25 12.33 -31.60
CA VAL A 275 20.98 13.13 -32.58
C VAL A 275 20.63 12.59 -33.96
N ASP A 276 19.89 13.37 -34.74
CA ASP A 276 19.62 13.04 -36.14
C ASP A 276 20.94 13.22 -36.91
N ILE A 277 21.63 12.12 -37.17
CA ILE A 277 22.93 12.09 -37.86
C ILE A 277 22.81 12.77 -39.23
N ASP A 278 21.66 12.68 -39.89
CA ASP A 278 21.45 13.32 -41.18
C ASP A 278 21.37 14.84 -41.03
N SER A 279 20.75 15.34 -39.95
CA SER A 279 20.71 16.76 -39.61
C SER A 279 22.05 17.31 -39.14
N GLU A 280 22.78 16.58 -38.29
CA GLU A 280 24.13 16.94 -37.86
C GLU A 280 25.12 16.89 -39.03
N MET A 281 24.98 15.90 -39.93
CA MET A 281 25.80 15.80 -41.14
C MET A 281 25.49 16.92 -42.13
N ALA A 282 24.21 17.28 -42.32
CA ALA A 282 23.83 18.44 -43.11
C ALA A 282 24.40 19.73 -42.51
N SER A 283 24.33 19.90 -41.19
CA SER A 283 24.89 21.04 -40.46
C SER A 283 26.41 21.09 -40.56
N LEU A 284 27.09 19.94 -40.46
CA LEU A 284 28.53 19.81 -40.65
C LEU A 284 28.96 20.15 -42.07
N ILE A 285 28.23 19.70 -43.09
CA ILE A 285 28.48 20.06 -44.49
C ILE A 285 28.29 21.56 -44.68
N GLN A 286 27.26 22.15 -44.07
CA GLN A 286 27.01 23.59 -44.12
C GLN A 286 28.14 24.37 -43.44
N LEU A 287 28.62 23.91 -42.29
CA LEU A 287 29.78 24.48 -41.59
C LEU A 287 31.04 24.36 -42.43
N GLN A 288 31.32 23.19 -43.00
CA GLN A 288 32.47 22.96 -43.87
C GLN A 288 32.46 23.87 -45.10
N ASN A 289 31.30 24.03 -45.74
CA ASN A 289 31.13 24.95 -46.86
C ASN A 289 31.34 26.41 -46.43
N ALA A 290 30.83 26.82 -45.27
CA ALA A 290 31.05 28.16 -44.72
C ALA A 290 32.52 28.42 -44.37
N TYR A 291 33.21 27.45 -43.78
CA TYR A 291 34.65 27.53 -43.49
C TYR A 291 35.49 27.57 -44.77
N ALA A 292 35.17 26.74 -45.78
CA ALA A 292 35.84 26.76 -47.07
C ALA A 292 35.61 28.09 -47.82
N ALA A 293 34.40 28.64 -47.74
CA ALA A 293 34.07 29.95 -48.28
C ALA A 293 34.84 31.07 -47.56
N ASN A 294 34.86 31.06 -46.23
CA ASN A 294 35.62 32.03 -45.42
C ASN A 294 37.13 31.93 -45.69
N ALA A 295 37.68 30.72 -45.83
CA ALA A 295 39.07 30.50 -46.19
C ALA A 295 39.40 31.08 -47.58
N ARG A 296 38.50 30.93 -48.56
CA ARG A 296 38.64 31.58 -49.87
C ARG A 296 38.62 33.11 -49.75
N VAL A 297 37.68 33.68 -48.99
CA VAL A 297 37.63 35.14 -48.77
C VAL A 297 38.92 35.65 -48.13
N ILE A 298 39.47 34.94 -47.14
CA ILE A 298 40.76 35.27 -46.52
C ILE A 298 41.90 35.16 -47.53
N SER A 299 41.94 34.11 -48.36
CA SER A 299 42.99 33.95 -49.38
C SER A 299 42.94 35.03 -50.46
N THR A 300 41.74 35.46 -50.87
CA THR A 300 41.56 36.55 -51.82
C THR A 300 41.96 37.88 -51.20
N ALA A 301 41.61 38.12 -49.93
CA ALA A 301 42.04 39.30 -49.19
C ALA A 301 43.57 39.34 -49.04
N GLN A 302 44.22 38.21 -48.74
CA GLN A 302 45.68 38.08 -48.71
C GLN A 302 46.29 38.40 -50.08
N SER A 303 45.77 37.83 -51.16
CA SER A 303 46.25 38.11 -52.53
C SER A 303 46.07 39.58 -52.95
N MET A 304 44.95 40.21 -52.58
CA MET A 304 44.74 41.65 -52.80
C MET A 304 45.70 42.50 -51.97
N TRP A 305 46.00 42.09 -50.74
CA TRP A 305 46.97 42.78 -49.89
C TRP A 305 48.38 42.61 -50.48
N ASP A 306 48.79 41.42 -50.87
CA ASP A 306 50.08 41.18 -51.53
C ASP A 306 50.22 41.99 -52.83
N THR A 307 49.14 42.06 -53.64
CA THR A 307 49.11 42.90 -54.86
C THR A 307 49.27 44.38 -54.52
N LEU A 308 48.57 44.89 -53.50
CA LEU A 308 48.68 46.28 -53.05
C LEU A 308 50.09 46.59 -52.50
N VAL A 309 50.71 45.70 -51.72
CA VAL A 309 52.11 45.84 -51.26
C VAL A 309 53.06 45.87 -52.45
N SER A 310 52.85 45.01 -53.45
CA SER A 310 53.71 44.93 -54.63
C SER A 310 53.62 46.16 -55.54
N ALA A 311 52.45 46.82 -55.60
CA ALA A 311 52.23 48.03 -56.40
C ALA A 311 52.82 49.30 -55.77
N VAL A 312 53.22 49.25 -54.49
CA VAL A 312 53.81 50.37 -53.74
C VAL A 312 55.35 50.27 -53.65
N ARG A 313 55.96 49.22 -54.21
CA ARG A 313 57.40 49.10 -54.42
C ARG A 313 57.81 49.47 -55.83
#